data_AF-A0A8T4TS63-F1
#
_entry.id   AF-A0A8T4TS63-F1
#
_cell.length_a   1.000
_cell.length_b   1.000
_cell.length_c   1.000
_cell.angle_alpha   90.00
_cell.angle_beta   90.00
_cell.angle_gamma   90.00
#
_symmetry.space_group_name_H-M   'P 1'
#
loop_
_entity.id
_entity.type
_entity.pdbx_description
1 polymer ?
#
loop_
_entity_poly.entity_id
_entity_poly.type
_entity_poly.pdbx_seq_one_letter_code
_entity_poly.pdbx_strand_id
1 'polypeptide(L)'
;MIETLEKLFLSRSLSEKLRYGLAKSGIKMPFEVLFKRSLIATIVLSVLGLLIFGAGAVKGQSAAKIPLILLSTWVLSFFFSFLAVAFLSYAVLTYKRFQRTKALESVLADYLQLVSANLGAGMPIDQALWYAIRERFGVLSEEMELVAKKTMAGDDLKEALFEFTQQYDSELLKRSMILLIEGLDAGGEVASLVNNIAWNVRETQLLNKEIKADIVTYSIFVGFASLVAAPILFALSFRINILMNTILSKIDLSDASSSGAALSGGISLSNIGGGLSPSDFKNFAFISLGLTSLISAILISVIREGSAKAGFKYIPLFVIFAILLFLTASAIMTGLFSGMGL
;
A
#
# COMPACT_ATOMS: atom_id res chain seq x y z
N MET A 1 -18.65 30.63 -12.51
CA MET A 1 -17.18 30.49 -12.61
C MET A 1 -16.67 29.10 -12.18
N ILE A 2 -17.37 28.43 -11.25
CA ILE A 2 -17.00 27.09 -10.74
C ILE A 2 -17.52 25.97 -11.67
N GLU A 3 -18.76 26.06 -12.16
CA GLU A 3 -19.29 25.14 -13.19
C GLU A 3 -18.51 25.17 -14.51
N THR A 4 -17.91 26.31 -14.84
CA THR A 4 -17.08 26.46 -16.05
C THR A 4 -15.72 25.77 -15.90
N LEU A 5 -15.18 25.66 -14.69
CA LEU A 5 -13.93 24.93 -14.44
C LEU A 5 -14.13 23.42 -14.36
N GLU A 6 -15.28 22.97 -13.85
CA GLU A 6 -15.68 21.55 -13.86
C GLU A 6 -15.81 21.01 -15.29
N LYS A 7 -16.43 21.80 -16.19
CA LYS A 7 -16.55 21.45 -17.61
C LYS A 7 -15.23 21.54 -18.39
N LEU A 8 -14.24 22.31 -17.91
CA LEU A 8 -12.97 22.50 -18.63
C LEU A 8 -11.96 21.37 -18.36
N PHE A 9 -11.99 20.76 -17.17
CA PHE A 9 -10.99 19.77 -16.75
C PHE A 9 -11.49 18.33 -16.73
N LEU A 10 -12.80 18.08 -16.70
CA LEU A 10 -13.35 16.73 -16.65
C LEU A 10 -14.24 16.47 -17.88
N SER A 11 -13.80 15.54 -18.73
CA SER A 11 -14.62 14.97 -19.79
C SER A 11 -15.91 14.38 -19.20
N ARG A 12 -17.05 14.62 -19.86
CA ARG A 12 -18.39 14.19 -19.41
C ARG A 12 -18.42 12.72 -18.97
N SER A 13 -17.69 11.82 -19.66
CA SER A 13 -17.65 10.38 -19.36
C SER A 13 -16.89 10.01 -18.07
N LEU A 14 -15.90 10.82 -17.66
CA LEU A 14 -15.19 10.63 -16.39
C LEU A 14 -16.07 11.04 -15.21
N SER A 15 -16.85 12.12 -15.38
CA SER A 15 -17.80 12.55 -14.35
C SER A 15 -18.90 11.51 -14.12
N GLU A 16 -19.40 10.87 -15.18
CA GLU A 16 -20.41 9.80 -15.09
C GLU A 16 -19.85 8.54 -14.44
N LYS A 17 -18.65 8.08 -14.82
CA LYS A 17 -18.00 6.92 -14.18
C LYS A 17 -17.67 7.16 -12.70
N LEU A 18 -17.28 8.38 -12.34
CA LEU A 18 -17.01 8.76 -10.95
C LEU A 18 -18.31 8.89 -10.14
N ARG A 19 -19.39 9.45 -10.71
CA ARG A 19 -20.72 9.52 -10.09
C ARG A 19 -21.34 8.13 -9.89
N TYR A 20 -21.31 7.28 -10.92
CA TYR A 20 -21.71 5.87 -10.84
C TYR A 20 -20.90 5.13 -9.76
N GLY A 21 -19.60 5.41 -9.71
CA GLY A 21 -18.71 4.87 -8.70
C GLY A 21 -18.92 5.41 -7.27
N LEU A 22 -19.41 6.63 -7.11
CA LEU A 22 -19.74 7.24 -5.82
C LEU A 22 -21.07 6.72 -5.28
N ALA A 23 -22.06 6.53 -6.14
CA ALA A 23 -23.32 5.87 -5.78
C ALA A 23 -23.06 4.44 -5.26
N LYS A 24 -22.19 3.70 -5.95
CA LYS A 24 -21.80 2.33 -5.58
C LYS A 24 -20.93 2.25 -4.32
N SER A 25 -20.33 3.35 -3.85
CA SER A 25 -19.43 3.36 -2.68
C SER A 25 -20.12 3.70 -1.36
N GLY A 26 -21.43 4.01 -1.35
CA GLY A 26 -22.18 4.33 -0.13
C GLY A 26 -21.72 5.63 0.56
N ILE A 27 -20.90 6.46 -0.11
CA ILE A 27 -20.45 7.73 0.43
C ILE A 27 -21.53 8.78 0.12
N LYS A 28 -22.33 9.16 1.12
CA LYS A 28 -23.26 10.31 1.08
C LYS A 28 -22.54 11.68 1.07
N MET A 29 -21.32 11.77 0.55
CA MET A 29 -20.61 13.06 0.41
C MET A 29 -20.71 13.52 -1.04
N PRO A 30 -21.17 14.76 -1.30
CA PRO A 30 -21.25 15.31 -2.64
C PRO A 30 -19.85 15.40 -3.27
N PHE A 31 -19.76 15.02 -4.54
CA PHE A 31 -18.55 15.04 -5.37
C PHE A 31 -17.80 16.39 -5.28
N GLU A 32 -18.54 17.47 -5.13
CA GLU A 32 -18.05 18.84 -4.97
C GLU A 32 -17.11 19.03 -3.76
N VAL A 33 -17.36 18.34 -2.64
CA VAL A 33 -16.55 18.48 -1.42
C VAL A 33 -15.22 17.71 -1.54
N LEU A 34 -15.24 16.56 -2.21
CA LEU A 34 -14.02 15.80 -2.51
C LEU A 34 -13.15 16.55 -3.53
N PHE A 35 -13.75 17.14 -4.56
CA PHE A 35 -13.06 17.94 -5.57
C PHE A 35 -12.49 19.24 -4.98
N LYS A 36 -13.22 19.89 -4.06
CA LYS A 36 -12.74 21.10 -3.37
C LYS A 36 -11.55 20.80 -2.45
N ARG A 37 -11.60 19.70 -1.69
CA ARG A 37 -10.49 19.27 -0.82
C ARG A 37 -9.27 18.81 -1.63
N SER A 38 -9.48 18.12 -2.75
CA SER A 38 -8.38 17.73 -3.62
C SER A 38 -7.70 18.95 -4.22
N LEU A 39 -8.45 19.92 -4.77
CA LEU A 39 -7.90 21.17 -5.31
C LEU A 39 -7.08 21.99 -4.30
N ILE A 40 -7.58 22.12 -3.06
CA ILE A 40 -6.85 22.82 -2.00
C ILE A 40 -5.56 22.07 -1.66
N ALA A 41 -5.60 20.73 -1.57
CA ALA A 41 -4.42 19.93 -1.32
C ALA A 41 -3.38 20.05 -2.44
N THR A 42 -3.80 20.11 -3.71
CA THR A 42 -2.88 20.29 -4.85
C THR A 42 -2.11 21.59 -4.79
N ILE A 43 -2.81 22.68 -4.44
CA ILE A 43 -2.25 24.03 -4.34
C ILE A 43 -1.28 24.09 -3.15
N VAL A 44 -1.64 23.51 -2.00
CA VAL A 44 -0.74 23.49 -0.83
C VAL A 44 0.52 22.68 -1.10
N LEU A 45 0.40 21.50 -1.72
CA LEU A 45 1.56 20.64 -2.02
C LEU A 45 2.47 21.25 -3.10
N SER A 46 1.93 21.97 -4.08
CA SER A 46 2.74 22.62 -5.13
C SER A 46 3.52 23.81 -4.59
N VAL A 47 2.96 24.55 -3.63
CA VAL A 47 3.67 25.63 -2.91
C VAL A 47 4.78 25.06 -2.02
N LEU A 48 4.51 23.95 -1.33
CA LEU A 48 5.52 23.24 -0.53
C LEU A 48 6.66 22.68 -1.38
N GLY A 49 6.33 22.11 -2.54
CA GLY A 49 7.31 21.62 -3.50
C GLY A 49 8.20 22.73 -4.06
N LEU A 50 7.63 23.92 -4.32
CA LEU A 50 8.40 25.10 -4.71
C LEU A 50 9.35 25.56 -3.61
N LEU A 51 8.93 25.55 -2.35
CA LEU A 51 9.79 25.97 -1.24
C LEU A 51 10.98 25.01 -1.04
N ILE A 52 10.77 23.70 -1.17
CA ILE A 52 11.81 22.69 -0.97
C ILE A 52 12.76 22.61 -2.17
N PHE A 53 12.23 22.50 -3.40
CA PHE A 53 13.05 22.33 -4.61
C PHE A 53 13.54 23.66 -5.20
N GLY A 54 12.73 24.72 -5.10
CA GLY A 54 13.10 26.05 -5.60
C GLY A 54 14.28 26.67 -4.81
N ALA A 55 14.32 26.51 -3.49
CA ALA A 55 15.45 26.99 -2.68
C ALA A 55 16.77 26.24 -2.99
N GLY A 56 16.70 24.96 -3.34
CA GLY A 56 17.85 24.15 -3.76
C GLY A 56 18.34 24.47 -5.17
N ALA A 57 17.42 24.69 -6.11
CA ALA A 57 17.73 24.95 -7.53
C ALA A 57 18.33 26.35 -7.80
N VAL A 58 18.18 27.29 -6.86
CA VAL A 58 18.68 28.68 -6.98
C VAL A 58 20.10 28.84 -6.45
N LYS A 59 20.62 27.90 -5.64
CA LYS A 59 22.02 27.95 -5.15
C LYS A 59 23.01 27.72 -6.31
N GLY A 60 23.71 28.79 -6.73
CA GLY A 60 24.81 28.73 -7.70
C GLY A 60 24.49 29.14 -9.14
N GLN A 61 23.30 29.71 -9.42
CA GLN A 61 22.88 30.11 -10.77
C GLN A 61 22.92 31.64 -10.98
N SER A 62 23.17 32.07 -12.23
CA SER A 62 23.19 33.50 -12.62
C SER A 62 21.80 34.16 -12.47
N ALA A 63 21.76 35.43 -12.03
CA ALA A 63 20.54 36.18 -11.68
C ALA A 63 19.47 36.19 -12.78
N ALA A 64 19.88 36.13 -14.06
CA ALA A 64 18.98 36.12 -15.21
C ALA A 64 18.20 34.78 -15.39
N LYS A 65 18.73 33.66 -14.89
CA LYS A 65 18.10 32.32 -15.05
C LYS A 65 17.19 31.95 -13.87
N ILE A 66 17.28 32.66 -12.76
CA ILE A 66 16.47 32.45 -11.54
C ILE A 66 14.96 32.43 -11.84
N PRO A 67 14.35 33.41 -12.55
CA PRO A 67 12.90 33.40 -12.78
C PRO A 67 12.46 32.23 -13.67
N LEU A 68 13.28 31.83 -14.64
CA LEU A 68 12.99 30.73 -15.56
C LEU A 68 13.06 29.35 -14.86
N ILE A 69 14.03 29.18 -13.96
CA ILE A 69 14.19 27.95 -13.16
C ILE A 69 13.08 27.82 -12.12
N LEU A 70 12.68 28.93 -11.47
CA LEU A 70 11.55 28.95 -10.54
C LEU A 70 10.23 28.62 -11.24
N LEU A 71 9.99 29.17 -12.44
CA LEU A 71 8.78 28.86 -13.19
C LEU A 71 8.75 27.39 -13.66
N SER A 72 9.88 26.86 -14.14
CA SER A 72 10.00 25.46 -14.56
C SER A 72 9.79 24.49 -13.41
N THR A 73 10.43 24.73 -12.26
CA THR A 73 10.25 23.91 -11.05
C THR A 73 8.83 23.99 -10.49
N TRP A 74 8.18 25.16 -10.58
CA TRP A 74 6.78 25.30 -10.18
C TRP A 74 5.83 24.51 -11.08
N VAL A 75 5.98 24.60 -12.40
CA VAL A 75 5.15 23.85 -13.36
C VAL A 75 5.31 22.34 -13.15
N LEU A 76 6.55 21.87 -12.97
CA LEU A 76 6.82 20.45 -12.72
C LEU A 76 6.25 19.98 -11.38
N SER A 77 6.40 20.79 -10.32
CA SER A 77 5.85 20.50 -8.98
C SER A 77 4.32 20.51 -8.98
N PHE A 78 3.69 21.44 -9.69
CA PHE A 78 2.25 21.49 -9.86
C PHE A 78 1.72 20.27 -10.60
N PHE A 79 2.38 19.85 -11.68
CA PHE A 79 1.98 18.67 -12.44
C PHE A 79 2.09 17.39 -11.62
N PHE A 80 3.19 17.20 -10.88
CA PHE A 80 3.39 16.04 -10.00
C PHE A 80 2.40 16.03 -8.82
N SER A 81 2.17 17.19 -8.21
CA SER A 81 1.16 17.37 -7.14
C SER A 81 -0.24 17.03 -7.63
N PHE A 82 -0.62 17.51 -8.82
CA PHE A 82 -1.91 17.21 -9.44
C PHE A 82 -2.10 15.73 -9.70
N LEU A 83 -1.09 15.08 -10.26
CA LEU A 83 -1.13 13.66 -10.52
C LEU A 83 -1.21 12.84 -9.22
N ALA A 84 -0.45 13.23 -8.19
CA ALA A 84 -0.44 12.58 -6.89
C ALA A 84 -1.80 12.69 -6.19
N VAL A 85 -2.42 13.88 -6.18
CA VAL A 85 -3.73 14.10 -5.56
C VAL A 85 -4.84 13.37 -6.32
N ALA A 86 -4.82 13.40 -7.66
CA ALA A 86 -5.79 12.66 -8.48
C ALA A 86 -5.69 11.15 -8.20
N PHE A 87 -4.47 10.61 -8.15
CA PHE A 87 -4.22 9.21 -7.83
C PHE A 87 -4.67 8.86 -6.41
N LEU A 88 -4.36 9.70 -5.42
CA LEU A 88 -4.73 9.47 -4.02
C LEU A 88 -6.25 9.47 -3.83
N SER A 89 -6.97 10.40 -4.48
CA SER A 89 -8.43 10.45 -4.44
C SER A 89 -9.05 9.18 -5.05
N TYR A 90 -8.55 8.74 -6.21
CA TYR A 90 -8.99 7.49 -6.82
C TYR A 90 -8.70 6.27 -5.93
N ALA A 91 -7.53 6.22 -5.32
CA ALA A 91 -7.13 5.14 -4.42
C ALA A 91 -8.03 5.06 -3.17
N VAL A 92 -8.38 6.20 -2.55
CA VAL A 92 -9.27 6.24 -1.38
C VAL A 92 -10.68 5.75 -1.73
N LEU A 93 -11.21 6.13 -2.89
CA LEU A 93 -12.53 5.66 -3.34
C LEU A 93 -12.55 4.15 -3.57
N THR A 94 -11.55 3.63 -4.28
CA THR A 94 -11.42 2.18 -4.53
C THR A 94 -11.24 1.41 -3.24
N TYR A 95 -10.44 1.93 -2.31
CA TYR A 95 -10.22 1.30 -1.00
C TYR A 95 -11.50 1.24 -0.16
N LYS A 96 -12.31 2.31 -0.15
CA LYS A 96 -13.60 2.31 0.56
C LYS A 96 -14.60 1.30 -0.04
N ARG A 97 -14.68 1.21 -1.38
CA ARG A 97 -15.50 0.18 -2.03
C ARG A 97 -15.06 -1.22 -1.63
N PHE A 98 -13.76 -1.47 -1.68
CA PHE A 98 -13.19 -2.75 -1.28
C PHE A 98 -13.52 -3.11 0.17
N GLN A 99 -13.41 -2.16 1.10
CA GLN A 99 -13.78 -2.37 2.50
C GLN A 99 -15.28 -2.69 2.67
N ARG A 100 -16.16 -1.97 1.95
CA ARG A 100 -17.61 -2.20 1.99
C ARG A 100 -17.96 -3.60 1.48
N THR A 101 -17.38 -4.02 0.36
CA THR A 101 -17.53 -5.37 -0.19
C THR A 101 -17.04 -6.44 0.79
N LYS A 102 -15.85 -6.25 1.38
CA LYS A 102 -15.25 -7.21 2.31
C LYS A 102 -16.05 -7.34 3.61
N ALA A 103 -16.63 -6.25 4.10
CA ALA A 103 -17.53 -6.27 5.25
C ALA A 103 -18.77 -7.12 4.97
N LEU A 104 -19.37 -6.96 3.78
CA LEU A 104 -20.51 -7.75 3.32
C LEU A 104 -20.14 -9.25 3.19
N GLU A 105 -19.03 -9.56 2.51
CA GLU A 105 -18.57 -10.94 2.34
C GLU A 105 -18.41 -11.64 3.69
N SER A 106 -17.84 -10.96 4.69
CA SER A 106 -17.53 -11.57 5.99
C SER A 106 -18.74 -12.10 6.76
N VAL A 107 -19.92 -11.55 6.51
CA VAL A 107 -21.18 -11.94 7.18
C VAL A 107 -22.11 -12.76 6.28
N LEU A 108 -21.75 -12.96 5.01
CA LEU A 108 -22.59 -13.61 4.01
C LEU A 108 -22.95 -15.06 4.40
N ALA A 109 -21.98 -15.85 4.87
CA ALA A 109 -22.21 -17.21 5.32
C ALA A 109 -23.24 -17.28 6.46
N ASP A 110 -23.10 -16.40 7.46
CA ASP A 110 -24.00 -16.37 8.62
C ASP A 110 -25.42 -15.96 8.23
N TYR A 111 -25.55 -15.02 7.31
CA TYR A 111 -26.85 -14.63 6.75
C TYR A 111 -27.51 -15.80 6.02
N LEU A 112 -26.80 -16.43 5.06
CA LEU A 112 -27.34 -17.57 4.30
C LEU A 112 -27.68 -18.76 5.19
N GLN A 113 -26.93 -18.98 6.27
CA GLN A 113 -27.22 -20.04 7.23
C GLN A 113 -28.54 -19.79 7.99
N LEU A 114 -28.86 -18.53 8.33
CA LEU A 114 -30.17 -18.17 8.88
C LEU A 114 -31.29 -18.33 7.86
N VAL A 115 -31.04 -17.96 6.60
CA VAL A 115 -32.00 -18.16 5.51
C VAL A 115 -32.32 -19.64 5.34
N SER A 116 -31.30 -20.50 5.33
CA SER A 116 -31.48 -21.96 5.27
C SER A 116 -32.30 -22.51 6.45
N ALA A 117 -32.03 -22.03 7.67
CA ALA A 117 -32.81 -22.42 8.85
C ALA A 117 -34.29 -22.01 8.74
N ASN A 118 -34.56 -20.81 8.25
CA ASN A 118 -35.92 -20.32 8.02
C ASN A 118 -36.65 -21.12 6.91
N LEU A 119 -35.95 -21.43 5.81
CA LEU A 119 -36.47 -22.29 4.74
C LEU A 119 -36.77 -23.70 5.24
N GLY A 120 -35.90 -24.27 6.07
CA GLY A 120 -36.10 -25.59 6.69
C GLY A 120 -37.30 -25.64 7.64
N ALA A 121 -37.71 -24.48 8.20
CA ALA A 121 -38.95 -24.34 8.96
C ALA A 121 -40.21 -24.22 8.08
N GLY A 122 -40.07 -24.29 6.75
CA GLY A 122 -41.18 -24.22 5.80
C GLY A 122 -41.56 -22.80 5.38
N MET A 123 -40.76 -21.77 5.71
CA MET A 123 -41.00 -20.42 5.19
C MET A 123 -40.76 -20.34 3.68
N PRO A 124 -41.59 -19.60 2.93
CA PRO A 124 -41.29 -19.26 1.54
C PRO A 124 -40.03 -18.40 1.48
N ILE A 125 -39.29 -18.46 0.37
CA ILE A 125 -37.96 -17.85 0.29
C ILE A 125 -37.93 -16.34 0.52
N ASP A 126 -38.92 -15.61 0.02
CA ASP A 126 -39.01 -14.15 0.21
C ASP A 126 -39.13 -13.80 1.69
N GLN A 127 -39.90 -14.59 2.45
CA GLN A 127 -40.03 -14.44 3.90
C GLN A 127 -38.76 -14.92 4.62
N ALA A 128 -38.18 -16.04 4.20
CA ALA A 128 -36.97 -16.59 4.82
C ALA A 128 -35.79 -15.59 4.72
N LEU A 129 -35.65 -14.91 3.57
CA LEU A 129 -34.71 -13.82 3.35
C LEU A 129 -35.00 -12.65 4.30
N TRP A 130 -36.25 -12.19 4.37
CA TRP A 130 -36.64 -11.09 5.26
C TRP A 130 -36.36 -11.39 6.74
N TYR A 131 -36.78 -12.55 7.24
CA TYR A 131 -36.61 -12.94 8.65
C TYR A 131 -35.15 -13.21 9.03
N ALA A 132 -34.28 -13.46 8.06
CA ALA A 132 -32.84 -13.62 8.29
C ALA A 132 -32.11 -12.27 8.48
N ILE A 133 -32.74 -11.14 8.12
CA ILE A 133 -32.14 -9.81 8.29
C ILE A 133 -31.94 -9.52 9.78
N ARG A 134 -30.73 -9.07 10.12
CA ARG A 134 -30.29 -8.71 11.48
C ARG A 134 -29.36 -7.51 11.38
N GLU A 135 -29.52 -6.51 12.26
CA GLU A 135 -28.68 -5.30 12.29
C GLU A 135 -27.18 -5.60 12.37
N ARG A 136 -26.80 -6.70 13.05
CA ARG A 136 -25.39 -7.15 13.16
C ARG A 136 -24.69 -7.44 11.83
N PHE A 137 -25.45 -7.61 10.73
CA PHE A 137 -24.89 -7.84 9.40
C PHE A 137 -24.51 -6.53 8.68
N GLY A 138 -24.75 -5.37 9.31
CA GLY A 138 -24.29 -4.07 8.83
C GLY A 138 -24.73 -3.80 7.38
N VAL A 139 -23.76 -3.60 6.49
CA VAL A 139 -24.02 -3.31 5.06
C VAL A 139 -24.90 -4.37 4.40
N LEU A 140 -24.71 -5.66 4.71
CA LEU A 140 -25.53 -6.72 4.12
C LEU A 140 -27.00 -6.60 4.57
N SER A 141 -27.25 -6.15 5.80
CA SER A 141 -28.61 -5.94 6.31
C SER A 141 -29.35 -4.88 5.51
N GLU A 142 -28.71 -3.73 5.26
CA GLU A 142 -29.30 -2.63 4.49
C GLU A 142 -29.64 -3.05 3.05
N GLU A 143 -28.73 -3.78 2.40
CA GLU A 143 -28.92 -4.22 1.02
C GLU A 143 -29.98 -5.33 0.91
N MET A 144 -29.98 -6.30 1.82
CA MET A 144 -31.00 -7.36 1.82
C MET A 144 -32.39 -6.83 2.20
N GLU A 145 -32.47 -5.77 3.02
CA GLU A 145 -33.73 -5.07 3.29
C GLU A 145 -34.28 -4.40 2.03
N LEU A 146 -33.42 -3.81 1.20
CA LEU A 146 -33.83 -3.25 -0.10
C LEU A 146 -34.30 -4.35 -1.06
N VAL A 147 -33.58 -5.47 -1.15
CA VAL A 147 -33.99 -6.63 -1.96
C VAL A 147 -35.36 -7.12 -1.53
N ALA A 148 -35.55 -7.38 -0.23
CA ALA A 148 -36.81 -7.88 0.28
C ALA A 148 -37.97 -6.89 0.12
N LYS A 149 -37.73 -5.57 0.27
CA LYS A 149 -38.73 -4.54 -0.01
C LYS A 149 -39.19 -4.54 -1.47
N LYS A 150 -38.26 -4.70 -2.42
CA LYS A 150 -38.58 -4.83 -3.85
C LYS A 150 -39.42 -6.07 -4.13
N THR A 151 -39.00 -7.22 -3.59
CA THR A 151 -39.74 -8.48 -3.76
C THR A 151 -41.14 -8.43 -3.14
N MET A 152 -41.30 -7.84 -1.94
CA MET A 152 -42.62 -7.63 -1.33
C MET A 152 -43.49 -6.64 -2.11
N ALA A 153 -42.89 -5.72 -2.86
CA ALA A 153 -43.61 -4.79 -3.73
C ALA A 153 -44.06 -5.44 -5.06
N GLY A 154 -43.67 -6.69 -5.33
CA GLY A 154 -44.07 -7.46 -6.51
C GLY A 154 -42.99 -7.61 -7.57
N ASP A 155 -41.77 -7.10 -7.36
CA ASP A 155 -40.65 -7.33 -8.27
C ASP A 155 -40.17 -8.79 -8.19
N ASP A 156 -39.60 -9.32 -9.28
CA ASP A 156 -39.04 -10.67 -9.30
C ASP A 156 -37.84 -10.79 -8.34
N LEU A 157 -37.88 -11.77 -7.44
CA LEU A 157 -36.81 -12.00 -6.46
C LEU A 157 -35.46 -12.21 -7.18
N LYS A 158 -35.46 -12.95 -8.30
CA LYS A 158 -34.24 -13.29 -9.02
C LYS A 158 -33.59 -12.04 -9.60
N GLU A 159 -34.39 -11.17 -10.21
CA GLU A 159 -33.92 -9.87 -10.72
C GLU A 159 -33.38 -8.98 -9.59
N ALA A 160 -34.08 -8.90 -8.45
CA ALA A 160 -33.64 -8.12 -7.29
C ALA A 160 -32.31 -8.62 -6.70
N LEU A 161 -32.14 -9.94 -6.58
CA LEU A 161 -30.89 -10.57 -6.15
C LEU A 161 -29.76 -10.34 -7.17
N PHE A 162 -30.06 -10.45 -8.45
CA PHE A 162 -29.08 -10.21 -9.51
C PHE A 162 -28.60 -8.74 -9.50
N GLU A 163 -29.51 -7.78 -9.39
CA GLU A 163 -29.18 -6.35 -9.27
C GLU A 163 -28.29 -6.09 -8.05
N PHE A 164 -28.62 -6.68 -6.90
CA PHE A 164 -27.79 -6.63 -5.69
C PHE A 164 -26.36 -7.14 -5.95
N THR A 165 -26.18 -8.25 -6.66
CA THR A 165 -24.83 -8.75 -6.99
C THR A 165 -24.05 -7.81 -7.89
N GLN A 166 -24.73 -7.09 -8.79
CA GLN A 166 -24.09 -6.12 -9.68
C GLN A 166 -23.59 -4.89 -8.94
N GLN A 167 -24.14 -4.58 -7.77
CA GLN A 167 -23.70 -3.45 -6.94
C GLN A 167 -22.36 -3.68 -6.24
N TYR A 168 -21.89 -4.93 -6.15
CA TYR A 168 -20.66 -5.28 -5.45
C TYR A 168 -19.64 -5.95 -6.38
N ASP A 169 -18.36 -5.60 -6.21
CA ASP A 169 -17.28 -6.26 -6.94
C ASP A 169 -16.71 -7.42 -6.13
N SER A 170 -17.54 -8.45 -5.95
CA SER A 170 -17.20 -9.68 -5.23
C SER A 170 -17.54 -10.89 -6.07
N GLU A 171 -16.54 -11.69 -6.37
CA GLU A 171 -16.72 -12.95 -7.09
C GLU A 171 -17.43 -14.00 -6.23
N LEU A 172 -17.08 -14.07 -4.93
CA LEU A 172 -17.71 -14.97 -3.98
C LEU A 172 -19.21 -14.66 -3.82
N LEU A 173 -19.59 -13.38 -3.70
CA LEU A 173 -20.99 -12.97 -3.62
C LEU A 173 -21.75 -13.30 -4.91
N LYS A 174 -21.19 -12.91 -6.06
CA LYS A 174 -21.82 -13.15 -7.37
C LYS A 174 -22.06 -14.65 -7.60
N ARG A 175 -21.05 -15.49 -7.39
CA ARG A 175 -21.18 -16.95 -7.55
C ARG A 175 -22.22 -17.53 -6.61
N SER A 176 -22.21 -17.12 -5.33
CA SER A 176 -23.17 -17.62 -4.33
C SER A 176 -24.62 -17.28 -4.69
N MET A 177 -24.87 -16.05 -5.13
CA MET A 177 -26.22 -15.59 -5.49
C MET A 177 -26.69 -16.18 -6.82
N ILE A 178 -25.80 -16.32 -7.81
CA ILE A 178 -26.14 -16.98 -9.09
C ILE A 178 -26.51 -18.45 -8.85
N LEU A 179 -25.75 -19.19 -8.03
CA LEU A 179 -26.09 -20.56 -7.66
C LEU A 179 -27.43 -20.66 -6.93
N LEU A 180 -27.76 -19.66 -6.10
CA LEU A 180 -29.06 -19.58 -5.44
C LEU A 180 -30.20 -19.35 -6.44
N ILE A 181 -30.02 -18.43 -7.39
CA ILE A 181 -31.00 -18.15 -8.46
C ILE A 181 -31.23 -19.38 -9.35
N GLU A 182 -30.15 -20.00 -9.84
CA GLU A 182 -30.23 -21.20 -10.69
C GLU A 182 -30.88 -22.37 -9.96
N GLY A 183 -30.54 -22.56 -8.68
CA GLY A 183 -31.13 -23.65 -7.90
C GLY A 183 -32.58 -23.41 -7.48
N LEU A 184 -33.03 -22.15 -7.42
CA LEU A 184 -34.45 -21.82 -7.29
C LEU A 184 -35.24 -22.20 -8.54
N ASP A 185 -34.70 -21.91 -9.72
CA ASP A 185 -35.32 -22.26 -11.00
C ASP A 185 -35.40 -23.78 -11.21
N ALA A 186 -34.45 -24.53 -10.65
CA ALA A 186 -34.48 -25.99 -10.67
C ALA A 186 -35.57 -26.60 -9.76
N GLY A 187 -36.18 -25.82 -8.86
CA GLY A 187 -37.33 -26.26 -8.03
C GLY A 187 -37.04 -27.36 -7.01
N GLY A 188 -35.76 -27.57 -6.65
CA GLY A 188 -35.33 -28.59 -5.70
C GLY A 188 -35.50 -28.21 -4.22
N GLU A 189 -34.81 -28.93 -3.34
CA GLU A 189 -34.80 -28.65 -1.89
C GLU A 189 -34.00 -27.37 -1.57
N VAL A 190 -34.68 -26.22 -1.66
CA VAL A 190 -34.08 -24.88 -1.51
C VAL A 190 -33.35 -24.72 -0.16
N ALA A 191 -33.87 -25.29 0.92
CA ALA A 191 -33.25 -25.22 2.24
C ALA A 191 -31.84 -25.85 2.25
N SER A 192 -31.70 -27.04 1.64
CA SER A 192 -30.45 -27.79 1.50
C SER A 192 -29.48 -27.07 0.57
N LEU A 193 -29.98 -26.54 -0.56
CA LEU A 193 -29.19 -25.72 -1.48
C LEU A 193 -28.56 -24.51 -0.77
N VAL A 194 -29.37 -23.71 -0.07
CA VAL A 194 -28.89 -22.51 0.63
C VAL A 194 -27.90 -22.89 1.74
N ASN A 195 -28.12 -24.01 2.44
CA ASN A 195 -27.17 -24.53 3.42
C ASN A 195 -25.80 -24.85 2.78
N ASN A 196 -25.81 -25.53 1.63
CA ASN A 196 -24.59 -25.90 0.92
C ASN A 196 -23.84 -24.66 0.41
N ILE A 197 -24.55 -23.64 -0.07
CA ILE A 197 -23.95 -22.35 -0.45
C ILE A 197 -23.34 -21.66 0.78
N ALA A 198 -24.06 -21.63 1.92
CA ALA A 198 -23.55 -21.05 3.16
C ALA A 198 -22.25 -21.73 3.63
N TRP A 199 -22.21 -23.07 3.59
CA TRP A 199 -21.02 -23.86 3.90
C TRP A 199 -19.87 -23.58 2.93
N ASN A 200 -20.12 -23.52 1.63
CA ASN A 200 -19.10 -23.22 0.63
C ASN A 200 -18.50 -21.81 0.83
N VAL A 201 -19.34 -20.82 1.14
CA VAL A 201 -18.90 -19.46 1.45
C VAL A 201 -18.02 -19.46 2.70
N ARG A 202 -18.45 -20.14 3.77
CA ARG A 202 -17.70 -20.24 5.03
C ARG A 202 -16.34 -20.92 4.83
N GLU A 203 -16.32 -22.02 4.10
CA GLU A 203 -15.09 -22.75 3.78
C GLU A 203 -14.11 -21.86 2.99
N THR A 204 -14.62 -21.18 1.96
CA THR A 204 -13.82 -20.23 1.17
C THR A 204 -13.26 -19.09 2.03
N GLN A 205 -14.02 -18.60 3.02
CA GLN A 205 -13.53 -17.59 3.95
C GLN A 205 -12.44 -18.13 4.89
N LEU A 206 -12.57 -19.37 5.37
CA LEU A 206 -11.60 -20.02 6.23
C LEU A 206 -10.28 -20.25 5.48
N LEU A 207 -10.34 -20.81 4.27
CA LEU A 207 -9.18 -20.98 3.39
C LEU A 207 -8.48 -19.64 3.13
N ASN A 208 -9.24 -18.58 2.85
CA ASN A 208 -8.68 -17.24 2.66
C ASN A 208 -8.04 -16.65 3.92
N LYS A 209 -8.50 -17.03 5.13
CA LYS A 209 -7.88 -16.62 6.39
C LYS A 209 -6.58 -17.38 6.64
N GLU A 210 -6.57 -18.69 6.36
CA GLU A 210 -5.40 -19.55 6.47
C GLU A 210 -4.28 -19.07 5.53
N ILE A 211 -4.60 -18.88 4.24
CA ILE A 211 -3.66 -18.33 3.25
C ILE A 211 -3.08 -16.99 3.72
N LYS A 212 -3.90 -16.11 4.29
CA LYS A 212 -3.42 -14.80 4.81
C LYS A 212 -2.51 -14.96 6.02
N ALA A 213 -2.78 -15.89 6.92
CA ALA A 213 -1.95 -16.14 8.09
C ALA A 213 -0.56 -16.66 7.66
N ASP A 214 -0.52 -17.58 6.70
CA ASP A 214 0.73 -18.11 6.16
C ASP A 214 1.57 -17.02 5.48
N ILE A 215 0.92 -16.23 4.62
CA ILE A 215 1.52 -15.09 3.92
C ILE A 215 2.12 -14.04 4.88
N VAL A 216 1.45 -13.79 6.01
CA VAL A 216 1.92 -12.83 7.02
C VAL A 216 3.24 -13.29 7.62
N THR A 217 3.40 -14.59 7.90
CA THR A 217 4.64 -15.16 8.46
C THR A 217 5.82 -14.92 7.52
N TYR A 218 5.66 -15.18 6.22
CA TYR A 218 6.70 -14.88 5.22
C TYR A 218 7.02 -13.38 5.12
N SER A 219 5.98 -12.53 5.19
CA SER A 219 6.15 -11.08 5.15
C SER A 219 6.96 -10.56 6.34
N ILE A 220 6.77 -11.13 7.53
CA ILE A 220 7.54 -10.79 8.74
C ILE A 220 9.02 -11.15 8.54
N PHE A 221 9.32 -12.33 8.00
CA PHE A 221 10.70 -12.75 7.76
C PHE A 221 11.44 -11.83 6.77
N VAL A 222 10.82 -11.52 5.62
CA VAL A 222 11.39 -10.59 4.63
C VAL A 222 11.54 -9.17 5.22
N GLY A 223 10.56 -8.74 6.00
CA GLY A 223 10.61 -7.47 6.73
C GLY A 223 11.78 -7.43 7.71
N PHE A 224 11.94 -8.45 8.54
CA PHE A 224 13.04 -8.56 9.50
C PHE A 224 14.41 -8.56 8.82
N ALA A 225 14.58 -9.36 7.76
CA ALA A 225 15.84 -9.45 7.02
C ALA A 225 16.27 -8.09 6.43
N SER A 226 15.31 -7.34 5.87
CA SER A 226 15.59 -6.07 5.19
C SER A 226 15.62 -4.85 6.10
N LEU A 227 14.75 -4.79 7.10
CA LEU A 227 14.62 -3.62 8.00
C LEU A 227 15.55 -3.70 9.19
N VAL A 228 15.92 -4.90 9.67
CA VAL A 228 16.70 -5.08 10.90
C VAL A 228 18.06 -5.71 10.60
N ALA A 229 18.07 -6.90 10.00
CA ALA A 229 19.32 -7.64 9.82
C ALA A 229 20.29 -6.91 8.87
N ALA A 230 19.84 -6.47 7.70
CA ALA A 230 20.70 -5.79 6.72
C ALA A 230 21.31 -4.48 7.27
N PRO A 231 20.56 -3.52 7.85
CA PRO A 231 21.16 -2.31 8.42
C PRO A 231 22.18 -2.58 9.53
N ILE A 232 21.92 -3.57 10.41
CA ILE A 232 22.85 -3.93 11.49
C ILE A 232 24.15 -4.50 10.92
N LEU A 233 24.07 -5.41 9.94
CA LEU A 233 25.24 -6.00 9.29
C LEU A 233 26.05 -4.95 8.53
N PHE A 234 25.40 -4.02 7.83
CA PHE A 234 26.08 -2.92 7.15
C PHE A 234 26.70 -1.93 8.15
N ALA A 235 26.05 -1.64 9.27
CA ALA A 235 26.61 -0.78 10.33
C ALA A 235 27.86 -1.40 10.97
N LEU A 236 27.84 -2.71 11.23
CA LEU A 236 29.00 -3.45 11.70
C LEU A 236 30.14 -3.41 10.68
N SER A 237 29.84 -3.67 9.41
CA SER A 237 30.83 -3.62 8.32
C SER A 237 31.45 -2.23 8.17
N PHE A 238 30.64 -1.16 8.29
CA PHE A 238 31.12 0.22 8.29
C PHE A 238 32.08 0.49 9.46
N ARG A 239 31.77 -0.04 10.65
CA ARG A 239 32.65 0.12 11.81
C ARG A 239 33.97 -0.61 11.63
N ILE A 240 33.97 -1.84 11.11
CA ILE A 240 35.21 -2.58 10.80
C ILE A 240 36.09 -1.80 9.81
N ASN A 241 35.50 -1.17 8.79
CA ASN A 241 36.24 -0.37 7.83
C ASN A 241 36.91 0.87 8.47
N ILE A 242 36.21 1.58 9.38
CA ILE A 242 36.81 2.68 10.14
C ILE A 242 37.97 2.18 11.02
N LEU A 243 37.77 1.05 11.70
CA LEU A 243 38.80 0.46 12.57
C LEU A 243 40.05 0.05 11.78
N MET A 244 39.88 -0.56 10.61
CA MET A 244 41.00 -0.89 9.72
C MET A 244 41.76 0.38 9.31
N ASN A 245 41.07 1.41 8.81
CA ASN A 245 41.72 2.67 8.43
C ASN A 245 42.45 3.32 9.62
N THR A 246 41.88 3.25 10.82
CA THR A 246 42.50 3.80 12.05
C THR A 246 43.76 3.02 12.43
N ILE A 247 43.71 1.69 12.40
CA ILE A 247 44.87 0.83 12.69
C ILE A 247 45.97 1.07 11.65
N LEU A 248 45.64 1.10 10.35
CA LEU A 248 46.62 1.36 9.29
C LEU A 248 47.23 2.77 9.42
N SER A 249 46.45 3.79 9.79
CA SER A 249 46.98 5.14 10.00
C SER A 249 47.90 5.28 11.23
N LYS A 250 47.76 4.38 12.22
CA LYS A 250 48.67 4.30 13.38
C LYS A 250 49.95 3.52 13.07
N ILE A 251 49.98 2.77 11.96
CA ILE A 251 51.18 2.13 11.43
C ILE A 251 51.84 3.12 10.47
N ASP A 252 52.39 4.18 11.04
CA ASP A 252 53.14 5.17 10.28
C ASP A 252 54.52 4.57 9.94
N LEU A 253 54.68 4.03 8.73
CA LEU A 253 55.99 3.66 8.17
C LEU A 253 56.77 4.87 7.63
N SER A 254 56.33 6.09 7.94
CA SER A 254 57.06 7.32 7.56
C SER A 254 58.40 7.48 8.26
N ASP A 255 58.64 6.78 9.38
CA ASP A 255 59.98 6.69 9.98
C ASP A 255 60.93 5.75 9.21
N ALA A 256 60.39 4.81 8.41
CA ALA A 256 61.20 3.89 7.60
C ALA A 256 61.70 4.50 6.27
N SER A 257 61.16 5.65 5.85
CA SER A 257 61.63 6.38 4.67
C SER A 257 62.74 7.41 4.98
N SER A 258 63.04 7.67 6.25
CA SER A 258 64.13 8.56 6.66
C SER A 258 65.49 7.85 6.82
N SER A 259 65.52 6.52 6.89
CA SER A 259 66.73 5.71 6.96
C SER A 259 67.01 4.95 5.65
N GLY A 260 67.36 5.68 4.59
CA GLY A 260 68.40 5.32 3.60
C GLY A 260 68.53 3.89 3.03
N ALA A 261 67.50 3.05 3.03
CA ALA A 261 67.53 1.71 2.45
C ALA A 261 66.28 1.47 1.59
N ALA A 262 66.20 2.19 0.48
CA ALA A 262 65.26 1.89 -0.59
C ALA A 262 65.64 0.54 -1.22
N LEU A 263 65.01 -0.55 -0.76
CA LEU A 263 64.95 -1.79 -1.53
C LEU A 263 64.14 -1.52 -2.81
N SER A 264 64.80 -1.60 -3.96
CA SER A 264 64.26 -1.33 -5.30
C SER A 264 63.26 -2.39 -5.82
N GLY A 265 62.45 -2.96 -4.93
CA GLY A 265 61.45 -3.97 -5.24
C GLY A 265 60.46 -4.22 -4.10
N GLY A 266 60.44 -3.35 -3.09
CA GLY A 266 59.49 -3.44 -1.97
C GLY A 266 58.11 -2.97 -2.42
N ILE A 267 57.13 -3.85 -2.30
CA ILE A 267 55.72 -3.50 -2.51
C ILE A 267 55.37 -2.36 -1.53
N SER A 268 55.07 -1.17 -2.06
CA SER A 268 54.58 -0.05 -1.28
C SER A 268 53.29 -0.46 -0.57
N LEU A 269 53.37 -0.76 0.74
CA LEU A 269 52.22 -1.11 1.56
C LEU A 269 51.21 0.05 1.65
N SER A 270 51.63 1.28 1.36
CA SER A 270 50.76 2.45 1.17
C SER A 270 49.73 2.27 0.04
N ASN A 271 50.01 1.42 -0.96
CA ASN A 271 49.08 1.09 -2.04
C ASN A 271 48.24 -0.17 -1.75
N ILE A 272 48.59 -0.97 -0.73
CA ILE A 272 47.74 -2.06 -0.20
C ILE A 272 46.73 -1.50 0.81
N GLY A 273 47.01 -0.32 1.37
CA GLY A 273 46.15 0.45 2.28
C GLY A 273 45.26 1.51 1.61
N GLY A 274 45.09 1.49 0.28
CA GLY A 274 44.02 2.24 -0.40
C GLY A 274 42.64 1.63 -0.15
N GLY A 275 42.40 1.20 1.10
CA GLY A 275 41.14 0.62 1.53
C GLY A 275 40.01 1.62 1.30
N LEU A 276 38.85 1.11 0.89
CA LEU A 276 37.61 1.87 0.71
C LEU A 276 37.52 2.96 1.78
N SER A 277 37.50 4.23 1.34
CA SER A 277 37.34 5.35 2.25
C SER A 277 36.05 5.14 3.05
N PRO A 278 36.02 5.47 4.35
CA PRO A 278 34.79 5.40 5.14
C PRO A 278 33.61 6.13 4.47
N SER A 279 33.86 7.21 3.72
CA SER A 279 32.84 7.92 2.94
C SER A 279 32.23 7.05 1.84
N ASP A 280 33.06 6.27 1.14
CA ASP A 280 32.67 5.48 -0.01
C ASP A 280 31.88 4.25 0.43
N PHE A 281 32.29 3.63 1.54
CA PHE A 281 31.53 2.56 2.16
C PHE A 281 30.17 3.04 2.64
N LYS A 282 30.08 4.25 3.23
CA LYS A 282 28.81 4.83 3.67
C LYS A 282 27.85 5.05 2.48
N ASN A 283 28.36 5.59 1.38
CA ASN A 283 27.57 5.77 0.15
C ASN A 283 27.12 4.44 -0.45
N PHE A 284 28.01 3.44 -0.49
CA PHE A 284 27.67 2.09 -0.91
C PHE A 284 26.57 1.49 -0.04
N ALA A 285 26.70 1.55 1.29
CA ALA A 285 25.71 1.04 2.23
C ALA A 285 24.34 1.71 2.05
N PHE A 286 24.28 3.04 1.82
CA PHE A 286 23.02 3.72 1.55
C PHE A 286 22.34 3.25 0.26
N ILE A 287 23.12 3.08 -0.82
CA ILE A 287 22.57 2.63 -2.11
C ILE A 287 22.09 1.17 -1.99
N SER A 288 22.89 0.30 -1.38
CA SER A 288 22.53 -1.11 -1.16
C SER A 288 21.32 -1.27 -0.22
N LEU A 289 21.22 -0.48 0.86
CA LEU A 289 20.05 -0.46 1.73
C LEU A 289 18.81 0.10 1.03
N GLY A 290 18.96 1.16 0.25
CA GLY A 290 17.88 1.70 -0.57
C GLY A 290 17.34 0.67 -1.57
N LEU A 291 18.24 -0.04 -2.25
CA LEU A 291 17.86 -1.07 -3.21
C LEU A 291 17.20 -2.28 -2.54
N THR A 292 17.79 -2.79 -1.46
CA THR A 292 17.24 -3.95 -0.73
C THR A 292 15.90 -3.64 -0.06
N SER A 293 15.74 -2.44 0.52
CA SER A 293 14.47 -2.00 1.10
C SER A 293 13.38 -1.77 0.04
N LEU A 294 13.74 -1.26 -1.14
CA LEU A 294 12.83 -1.14 -2.28
C LEU A 294 12.34 -2.51 -2.75
N ILE A 295 13.26 -3.45 -2.98
CA ILE A 295 12.92 -4.82 -3.41
C ILE A 295 12.06 -5.51 -2.35
N SER A 296 12.41 -5.34 -1.07
CA SER A 296 11.66 -5.94 0.04
C SER A 296 10.26 -5.36 0.20
N ALA A 297 10.08 -4.05 0.02
CA ALA A 297 8.77 -3.41 0.06
C ALA A 297 7.85 -3.91 -1.07
N ILE A 298 8.40 -4.11 -2.28
CA ILE A 298 7.66 -4.69 -3.40
C ILE A 298 7.33 -6.16 -3.11
N LEU A 299 8.30 -6.97 -2.66
CA LEU A 299 8.10 -8.37 -2.31
C LEU A 299 6.99 -8.54 -1.28
N ILE A 300 7.04 -7.79 -0.18
CA ILE A 300 6.02 -7.83 0.88
C ILE A 300 4.64 -7.44 0.35
N SER A 301 4.56 -6.48 -0.56
CA SER A 301 3.29 -6.14 -1.19
C SER A 301 2.76 -7.21 -2.14
N VAL A 302 3.63 -7.85 -2.92
CA VAL A 302 3.24 -8.97 -3.79
C VAL A 302 2.76 -10.14 -2.95
N ILE A 303 3.46 -10.45 -1.87
CA ILE A 303 3.12 -11.52 -0.94
C ILE A 303 1.78 -11.22 -0.26
N ARG A 304 1.58 -10.01 0.28
CA ARG A 304 0.38 -9.67 1.08
C ARG A 304 -0.86 -9.33 0.26
N GLU A 305 -0.70 -8.62 -0.84
CA GLU A 305 -1.80 -8.04 -1.62
C GLU A 305 -1.91 -8.60 -3.04
N GLY A 306 -1.00 -9.51 -3.45
CA GLY A 306 -0.99 -10.11 -4.78
C GLY A 306 -0.60 -9.16 -5.91
N SER A 307 -0.30 -7.88 -5.60
CA SER A 307 0.03 -6.88 -6.62
C SER A 307 1.28 -6.08 -6.27
N ALA A 308 2.21 -5.98 -7.23
CA ALA A 308 3.42 -5.15 -7.10
C ALA A 308 3.08 -3.65 -7.04
N LYS A 309 1.96 -3.24 -7.63
CA LYS A 309 1.51 -1.84 -7.69
C LYS A 309 1.14 -1.29 -6.32
N ALA A 310 0.59 -2.12 -5.43
CA ALA A 310 0.33 -1.72 -4.06
C ALA A 310 1.62 -1.44 -3.25
N GLY A 311 2.75 -1.98 -3.69
CA GLY A 311 4.06 -1.87 -3.05
C GLY A 311 4.58 -0.45 -3.01
N PHE A 312 4.16 0.37 -3.97
CA PHE A 312 4.61 1.75 -4.11
C PHE A 312 4.30 2.61 -2.87
N LYS A 313 3.24 2.28 -2.14
CA LYS A 313 2.89 2.95 -0.89
C LYS A 313 3.84 2.61 0.26
N TYR A 314 4.39 1.39 0.26
CA TYR A 314 5.26 0.89 1.33
C TYR A 314 6.73 1.26 1.13
N ILE A 315 7.18 1.49 -0.11
CA ILE A 315 8.58 1.85 -0.44
C ILE A 315 9.13 3.00 0.43
N PRO A 316 8.51 4.20 0.50
CA PRO A 316 9.11 5.31 1.25
C PRO A 316 9.23 5.00 2.75
N LEU A 317 8.26 4.27 3.32
CA LEU A 317 8.28 3.87 4.72
C LEU A 317 9.46 2.92 5.00
N PHE A 318 9.67 1.93 4.15
CA PHE A 318 10.73 0.93 4.30
C PHE A 318 12.12 1.54 4.16
N VAL A 319 12.32 2.40 3.15
CA VAL A 319 13.61 3.06 2.90
C VAL A 319 13.98 3.97 4.06
N ILE A 320 13.05 4.81 4.53
CA ILE A 320 13.30 5.73 5.66
C ILE A 320 13.64 4.93 6.92
N PHE A 321 12.90 3.86 7.20
CA PHE A 321 13.14 3.05 8.40
C PHE A 321 14.50 2.34 8.35
N ALA A 322 14.84 1.70 7.22
CA ALA A 322 16.13 1.01 7.06
C ALA A 322 17.32 1.97 7.21
N ILE A 323 17.20 3.18 6.64
CA ILE A 323 18.23 4.22 6.75
C ILE A 323 18.37 4.73 8.19
N LEU A 324 17.24 4.99 8.88
CA LEU A 324 17.26 5.40 10.29
C LEU A 324 17.89 4.32 11.19
N LEU A 325 17.57 3.05 10.95
CA LEU A 325 18.14 1.96 11.72
C LEU A 325 19.65 1.82 11.46
N PHE A 326 20.10 1.97 10.23
CA PHE A 326 21.53 1.99 9.92
C PHE A 326 22.28 3.13 10.62
N LEU A 327 21.72 4.35 10.61
CA LEU A 327 22.34 5.50 11.26
C LEU A 327 22.40 5.34 12.78
N THR A 328 21.33 4.84 13.40
CA THR A 328 21.30 4.59 14.85
C THR A 328 22.24 3.45 15.25
N ALA A 329 22.23 2.33 14.52
CA ALA A 329 23.12 1.20 14.76
C ALA A 329 24.59 1.59 14.59
N SER A 330 24.93 2.36 13.55
CA SER A 330 26.31 2.83 13.33
C SER A 330 26.75 3.83 14.41
N ALA A 331 25.86 4.70 14.90
CA ALA A 331 26.14 5.60 16.02
C ALA A 331 26.39 4.83 17.33
N ILE A 332 25.56 3.82 17.65
CA ILE A 332 25.74 2.96 18.83
C ILE A 332 27.06 2.21 18.74
N MET A 333 27.38 1.61 17.60
CA MET A 333 28.66 0.91 17.39
C MET A 333 29.85 1.87 17.50
N THR A 334 29.72 3.12 17.05
CA THR A 334 30.78 4.11 17.24
C THR A 334 30.97 4.47 18.72
N GLY A 335 29.87 4.61 19.49
CA GLY A 335 29.91 4.85 20.93
C GLY A 335 30.55 3.70 21.71
N LEU A 336 30.17 2.46 21.41
CA LEU A 336 30.72 1.27 22.07
C LEU A 336 32.23 1.12 21.88
N PHE A 337 32.71 1.30 20.65
CA PHE A 337 34.12 1.09 20.34
C PHE A 337 35.00 2.30 20.67
N SER A 338 34.46 3.53 20.62
CA SER A 338 35.21 4.71 21.11
C SER A 338 35.45 4.64 22.62
N GLY A 339 34.53 4.04 23.38
CA GLY A 339 34.74 3.73 24.80
C GLY A 339 35.86 2.72 25.06
N MET A 340 36.29 1.95 24.05
CA MET A 340 37.39 0.99 24.13
C MET A 340 38.74 1.55 23.66
N GLY A 341 38.82 2.86 23.37
CA GLY A 341 40.08 3.52 22.95
C GLY A 341 40.54 3.20 21.51
N LEU A 342 39.63 2.70 20.66
CA LEU A 342 39.87 2.38 19.24
C LEU A 342 39.07 3.24 18.27
#